data_AF-D7L4L1-F1
#
_entry.id   AF-D7L4L1-F1
#
_cell.length_a   1.000
_cell.length_b   1.000
_cell.length_c   1.000
_cell.angle_alpha   90.00
_cell.angle_beta   90.00
_cell.angle_gamma   90.00
#
_symmetry.space_group_name_H-M   'P 1'
#
loop_
_entity.id
_entity.type
_entity.pdbx_description
1 polymer ?
#
loop_
_entity_poly.entity_id
_entity_poly.type
_entity_poly.pdbx_seq_one_letter_code
_entity_poly.pdbx_strand_id
1 'polypeptide(L)'
;MERECGSKELFSKEELQEISGVHVGDDYVEVMCGCTSHRYGDAIARLKIFSDGELQITCQCTPACLDDKLTPAAFEKHSERETSRNWRNNVWVFIEGDKVPLSKSVLLRYYNKALKNSNVSKVIHRDEFVGCSKCGKERRFRLRSRGECRMHHDAIAEPNWKCCDYPFNKITCEEEEERGSRKVFRGCTRSPSCKGCTSCVCFGCKLCRFSDCNCQTCLDFTTNAQPI
;
A
#
# COMPACT_ATOMS: atom_id res chain seq x y z
N MET A 1 -30.29 -9.47 -19.84
CA MET A 1 -29.72 -8.21 -20.32
C MET A 1 -28.34 -8.10 -19.69
N GLU A 2 -27.35 -8.62 -20.39
CA GLU A 2 -25.97 -8.72 -19.92
C GLU A 2 -25.36 -7.31 -19.93
N ARG A 3 -24.79 -6.90 -18.80
CA ARG A 3 -23.98 -5.66 -18.73
C ARG A 3 -22.57 -6.03 -19.13
N GLU A 4 -22.21 -5.72 -20.38
CA GLU A 4 -20.82 -5.68 -20.82
C GLU A 4 -20.03 -4.73 -19.91
N CYS A 5 -19.17 -5.29 -19.06
CA CYS A 5 -18.19 -4.53 -18.30
C CYS A 5 -17.00 -4.27 -19.22
N GLY A 6 -17.08 -3.18 -20.00
CA GLY A 6 -15.97 -2.76 -20.86
C GLY A 6 -14.69 -2.60 -20.05
N SER A 7 -13.65 -3.35 -20.42
CA SER A 7 -12.29 -3.20 -19.93
C SER A 7 -11.84 -1.75 -20.13
N LYS A 8 -11.78 -0.97 -19.05
CA LYS A 8 -11.22 0.38 -19.10
C LYS A 8 -9.71 0.27 -19.27
N GLU A 9 -9.22 0.52 -20.48
CA GLU A 9 -7.80 0.70 -20.73
C GLU A 9 -7.24 1.80 -19.79
N LEU A 10 -6.17 1.46 -19.06
CA LEU A 10 -5.55 2.33 -18.05
C LEU A 10 -4.95 3.61 -18.64
N PHE A 11 -4.35 3.50 -19.81
CA PHE A 11 -3.77 4.61 -20.56
C PHE A 11 -4.22 4.47 -22.01
N SER A 12 -4.40 5.60 -22.69
CA SER A 12 -4.68 5.54 -24.12
C SER A 12 -3.45 5.07 -24.89
N LYS A 13 -3.64 4.56 -26.11
CA LYS A 13 -2.53 4.11 -26.94
C LYS A 13 -1.57 5.25 -27.25
N GLU A 14 -2.09 6.46 -27.44
CA GLU A 14 -1.33 7.68 -27.69
C GLU A 14 -0.47 8.05 -26.48
N GLU A 15 -0.97 7.87 -25.25
CA GLU A 15 -0.20 8.13 -24.02
C GLU A 15 1.00 7.17 -23.84
N LEU A 16 0.93 5.98 -24.44
CA LEU A 16 1.94 4.92 -24.29
C LEU A 16 2.85 4.77 -25.52
N GLN A 17 2.49 5.35 -26.66
CA GLN A 17 3.11 5.08 -27.96
C GLN A 17 4.63 5.31 -27.97
N GLU A 18 5.08 6.33 -27.24
CA GLU A 18 6.49 6.75 -27.20
C GLU A 18 7.28 6.10 -26.04
N ILE A 19 6.60 5.35 -25.17
CA ILE A 19 7.21 4.74 -23.98
C ILE A 19 7.81 3.39 -24.34
N SER A 20 9.06 3.17 -23.93
CA SER A 20 9.77 1.93 -24.25
C SER A 20 9.34 0.73 -23.39
N GLY A 21 9.26 -0.43 -24.03
CA GLY A 21 9.02 -1.71 -23.34
C GLY A 21 7.62 -1.85 -22.75
N VAL A 22 6.63 -1.15 -23.32
CA VAL A 22 5.23 -1.21 -22.86
C VAL A 22 4.66 -2.63 -23.02
N HIS A 23 4.03 -3.12 -21.97
CA HIS A 23 3.21 -4.33 -21.97
C HIS A 23 1.92 -4.04 -21.21
N VAL A 24 0.78 -4.22 -21.87
CA VAL A 24 -0.55 -4.00 -21.27
C VAL A 24 -1.07 -5.34 -20.78
N GLY A 25 -1.25 -5.47 -19.47
CA GLY A 25 -1.93 -6.60 -18.84
C GLY A 25 -3.41 -6.29 -18.59
N ASP A 26 -4.12 -7.23 -17.96
CA ASP A 26 -5.56 -7.11 -17.72
C ASP A 26 -5.92 -5.95 -16.77
N ASP A 27 -5.09 -5.70 -15.74
CA ASP A 27 -5.31 -4.68 -14.70
C ASP A 27 -4.11 -3.76 -14.46
N TYR A 28 -3.05 -3.89 -15.25
CA TYR A 28 -1.83 -3.10 -15.15
C TYR A 28 -1.25 -2.71 -16.52
N VAL A 29 -0.46 -1.65 -16.52
CA VAL A 29 0.49 -1.36 -17.61
C VAL A 29 1.90 -1.49 -17.07
N GLU A 30 2.73 -2.26 -17.76
CA GLU A 30 4.13 -2.45 -17.46
C GLU A 30 5.00 -1.70 -18.46
N VAL A 31 6.05 -1.04 -18.00
CA VAL A 31 7.00 -0.30 -18.84
C VAL A 31 8.44 -0.57 -18.41
N MET A 32 9.40 -0.28 -19.29
CA MET A 32 10.81 -0.27 -18.88
C MET A 32 11.08 0.98 -18.03
N CYS A 33 11.74 0.78 -16.88
CA CYS A 33 12.22 1.87 -16.04
C CYS A 33 13.67 1.63 -15.63
N GLY A 34 14.28 2.63 -15.01
CA GLY A 34 15.59 2.46 -14.41
C GLY A 34 15.92 3.54 -13.39
N CYS A 35 17.06 3.36 -12.74
CA CYS A 35 17.64 4.35 -11.84
C CYS A 35 19.15 4.39 -12.06
N THR A 36 19.71 5.58 -12.19
CA THR A 36 21.13 5.77 -12.48
C THR A 36 21.92 6.02 -11.18
N SER A 37 22.90 5.17 -10.92
CA SER A 37 23.94 5.38 -9.92
C SER A 37 25.18 6.01 -10.55
N HIS A 38 25.80 6.96 -9.85
CA HIS A 38 27.07 7.54 -10.28
C HIS A 38 28.21 6.52 -10.35
N ARG A 39 28.18 5.51 -9.49
CA ARG A 39 29.25 4.50 -9.40
C ARG A 39 29.00 3.30 -10.30
N TYR A 40 27.76 2.85 -10.41
CA TYR A 40 27.42 1.58 -11.05
C TYR A 40 26.66 1.71 -12.37
N GLY A 41 26.35 2.94 -12.81
CA GLY A 41 25.57 3.18 -14.02
C GLY A 41 24.09 2.87 -13.81
N ASP A 42 23.43 2.39 -14.86
CA ASP A 42 21.99 2.18 -14.85
C ASP A 42 21.59 0.82 -14.27
N ALA A 43 20.79 0.83 -13.21
CA ALA A 43 19.98 -0.32 -12.85
C ALA A 43 18.69 -0.30 -13.69
N ILE A 44 18.49 -1.32 -14.52
CA ILE A 44 17.29 -1.48 -15.35
C ILE A 44 16.25 -2.33 -14.63
N ALA A 45 14.96 -2.04 -14.83
CA ALA A 45 13.86 -2.75 -14.23
C ALA A 45 12.56 -2.63 -15.05
N ARG A 46 11.52 -3.34 -14.62
CA ARG A 46 10.15 -3.26 -15.15
C ARG A 46 9.24 -2.61 -14.11
N LEU A 47 8.53 -1.55 -14.48
CA LEU A 47 7.57 -0.88 -13.61
C LEU A 47 6.14 -1.25 -14.03
N LYS A 48 5.38 -1.87 -13.13
CA LYS A 48 3.93 -2.08 -13.24
C LYS A 48 3.17 -0.93 -12.56
N ILE A 49 2.19 -0.39 -13.27
CA ILE A 49 1.26 0.63 -12.80
C ILE A 49 -0.15 0.06 -12.78
N PHE A 50 -0.80 0.08 -11.62
CA PHE A 50 -2.16 -0.44 -11.41
C PHE A 50 -3.21 0.67 -11.34
N SER A 51 -4.46 0.32 -11.62
CA SER A 51 -5.60 1.26 -11.61
C SER A 51 -5.91 1.87 -10.24
N ASP A 52 -5.54 1.18 -9.17
CA ASP A 52 -5.71 1.61 -7.78
C ASP A 52 -4.58 2.53 -7.29
N GLY A 53 -3.54 2.72 -8.12
CA GLY A 53 -2.38 3.56 -7.83
C GLY A 53 -1.21 2.82 -7.18
N GLU A 54 -1.26 1.49 -7.04
CA GLU A 54 -0.09 0.70 -6.67
C GLU A 54 0.98 0.75 -7.79
N LEU A 55 2.25 0.74 -7.37
CA LEU A 55 3.43 0.69 -8.24
C LEU A 55 4.33 -0.46 -7.78
N GLN A 56 4.64 -1.40 -8.67
CA GLN A 56 5.59 -2.49 -8.43
C GLN A 56 6.73 -2.45 -9.43
N ILE A 57 7.94 -2.71 -8.95
CA ILE A 57 9.14 -2.81 -9.77
C ILE A 57 9.75 -4.19 -9.63
N THR A 58 9.99 -4.84 -10.76
CA THR A 58 10.80 -6.06 -10.85
C THR A 58 12.19 -5.67 -11.35
N CYS A 59 13.20 -5.83 -10.49
CA CYS A 59 14.56 -5.42 -10.81
C CYS A 59 15.20 -6.37 -11.84
N GLN A 60 15.96 -5.80 -12.78
CA GLN A 60 16.70 -6.54 -13.82
C GLN A 60 18.14 -5.99 -13.93
N CYS A 61 18.68 -5.42 -12.85
CA CYS A 61 20.02 -4.81 -12.83
C CYS A 61 21.13 -5.82 -13.13
N THR A 62 20.91 -7.09 -12.79
CA THR A 62 21.76 -8.22 -13.14
C THR A 62 20.90 -9.47 -13.39
N PRO A 63 21.36 -10.45 -14.19
CA PRO A 63 20.62 -11.69 -14.41
C PRO A 63 20.35 -12.50 -13.13
N ALA A 64 21.14 -12.28 -12.07
CA ALA A 64 21.00 -12.95 -10.78
C ALA A 64 20.16 -12.15 -9.76
N CYS A 65 19.65 -10.97 -10.14
CA CYS A 65 18.81 -10.18 -9.25
C CYS A 65 17.45 -10.85 -9.08
N LEU A 66 17.09 -11.19 -7.84
CA LEU A 66 15.82 -11.82 -7.48
C LEU A 66 14.83 -10.83 -6.84
N ASP A 67 15.19 -9.54 -6.77
CA ASP A 67 14.34 -8.54 -6.15
C ASP A 67 13.14 -8.21 -7.05
N ASP A 68 12.00 -8.78 -6.66
CA ASP A 68 10.70 -8.58 -7.28
C ASP A 68 9.76 -7.77 -6.37
N LYS A 69 8.74 -7.13 -6.96
CA LYS A 69 7.71 -6.35 -6.27
C LYS A 69 8.25 -5.23 -5.38
N LEU A 70 9.35 -4.61 -5.78
CA LEU A 70 9.91 -3.45 -5.10
C LEU A 70 8.99 -2.23 -5.27
N THR A 71 8.86 -1.41 -4.23
CA THR A 71 8.35 -0.05 -4.41
C THR A 71 9.38 0.79 -5.16
N PRO A 72 9.00 1.87 -5.87
CA PRO A 72 9.96 2.76 -6.51
C PRO A 72 11.05 3.31 -5.58
N ALA A 73 10.71 3.58 -4.31
CA ALA A 73 11.68 4.01 -3.30
C ALA A 73 12.62 2.88 -2.85
N ALA A 74 12.13 1.64 -2.78
CA ALA A 74 12.97 0.47 -2.49
C ALA A 74 13.92 0.18 -3.65
N PHE A 75 13.45 0.32 -4.89
CA PHE A 75 14.27 0.20 -6.09
C PHE A 75 15.35 1.28 -6.19
N GLU A 76 15.02 2.54 -5.92
CA GLU A 76 16.00 3.65 -5.84
C GLU A 76 17.13 3.34 -4.83
N LYS A 77 16.78 2.74 -3.69
CA LYS A 77 17.76 2.32 -2.68
C LYS A 77 18.57 1.11 -3.15
N HIS A 78 17.91 0.15 -3.79
CA HIS A 78 18.54 -1.05 -4.36
C HIS A 78 19.57 -0.68 -5.44
N SER A 79 19.30 0.34 -6.27
CA SER A 79 20.23 0.79 -7.31
C SER A 79 21.46 1.53 -6.77
N GLU A 80 21.69 1.54 -5.45
CA GLU A 80 22.82 2.19 -4.79
C GLU A 80 23.05 3.64 -5.25
N ARG A 81 21.97 4.41 -5.36
CA ARG A 81 22.06 5.83 -5.66
C ARG A 81 22.38 6.61 -4.38
N GLU A 82 23.51 7.32 -4.38
CA GLU A 82 24.04 8.03 -3.20
C GLU A 82 23.34 9.39 -2.90
N THR A 83 22.40 9.82 -3.76
CA THR A 83 21.75 11.14 -3.67
C THR A 83 20.47 11.15 -2.81
N SER A 84 19.85 12.34 -2.66
CA SER A 84 18.60 12.53 -1.92
C SER A 84 17.50 11.56 -2.37
N ARG A 85 16.80 10.95 -1.39
CA ARG A 85 15.71 9.97 -1.57
C ARG A 85 14.50 10.60 -2.23
N ASN A 86 14.53 10.73 -3.55
CA ASN A 86 13.50 11.35 -4.36
C ASN A 86 13.24 10.48 -5.58
N TRP A 87 12.77 9.26 -5.33
CA TRP A 87 12.48 8.27 -6.34
C TRP A 87 11.63 8.79 -7.51
N ARG A 88 10.73 9.76 -7.29
CA ARG A 88 9.90 10.34 -8.37
C ARG A 88 10.75 11.05 -9.43
N ASN A 89 11.87 11.63 -9.02
CA ASN A 89 12.82 12.29 -9.92
C ASN A 89 13.98 11.37 -10.33
N ASN A 90 14.28 10.37 -9.52
CA ASN A 90 15.47 9.53 -9.69
C ASN A 90 15.19 8.25 -10.48
N VAL A 91 13.98 7.69 -10.35
CA VAL A 91 13.49 6.61 -11.22
C VAL A 91 12.96 7.25 -12.49
N TRP A 92 13.47 6.77 -13.62
CA TRP A 92 13.17 7.26 -14.96
C TRP A 92 12.56 6.15 -15.82
N VAL A 93 11.90 6.56 -16.90
CA VAL A 93 11.41 5.71 -17.99
C VAL A 93 12.00 6.23 -19.30
N PHE A 94 12.08 5.38 -20.32
CA PHE A 94 12.48 5.81 -21.66
C PHE A 94 11.25 6.29 -22.44
N ILE A 95 11.26 7.55 -22.84
CA ILE A 95 10.25 8.16 -23.73
C ILE A 95 11.02 8.74 -24.92
N GLU A 96 10.70 8.30 -26.13
CA GLU A 96 11.41 8.71 -27.37
C GLU A 96 12.95 8.52 -27.32
N GLY A 97 13.43 7.58 -26.50
CA GLY A 97 14.86 7.33 -26.29
C GLY A 97 15.52 8.17 -25.19
N ASP A 98 14.80 9.15 -24.61
CA ASP A 98 15.28 9.97 -23.52
C ASP A 98 14.89 9.39 -22.14
N LYS A 99 15.79 9.56 -21.16
CA LYS A 99 15.51 9.24 -19.77
C LYS A 99 14.64 10.32 -19.15
N VAL A 100 13.35 10.06 -19.04
CA VAL A 100 12.37 10.98 -18.45
C VAL A 100 12.06 10.55 -17.02
N PRO A 101 12.24 11.42 -16.00
CA PRO A 101 11.83 11.13 -14.63
C PRO A 101 10.34 10.79 -14.53
N LEU A 102 9.97 9.85 -13.65
CA LEU A 102 8.57 9.48 -13.44
C LEU A 102 7.67 10.68 -13.09
N SER A 103 8.18 11.64 -12.32
CA SER A 103 7.48 12.89 -11.96
C SER A 103 7.06 13.74 -13.15
N LYS A 104 7.74 13.60 -14.29
CA LYS A 104 7.45 14.31 -15.54
C LYS A 104 6.66 13.45 -16.53
N SER A 105 6.39 12.19 -16.20
CA SER A 105 5.63 11.27 -17.05
C SER A 105 4.14 11.23 -16.67
N VAL A 106 3.30 10.77 -17.59
CA VAL A 106 1.87 10.51 -17.34
C VAL A 106 1.63 9.31 -16.42
N LEU A 107 2.62 8.44 -16.24
CA LEU A 107 2.50 7.14 -15.57
C LEU A 107 2.16 7.26 -14.08
N LEU A 108 2.45 8.40 -13.44
CA LEU A 108 2.08 8.64 -12.05
C LEU A 108 0.63 9.12 -11.86
N ARG A 109 -0.19 9.20 -12.92
CA ARG A 109 -1.59 9.67 -12.85
C ARG A 109 -2.39 8.93 -11.77
N TYR A 110 -2.38 7.60 -11.80
CA TYR A 110 -3.15 6.76 -10.87
C TYR A 110 -2.58 6.81 -9.45
N TYR A 111 -1.26 6.72 -9.32
CA TYR A 111 -0.57 6.89 -8.03
C TYR A 111 -0.88 8.25 -7.38
N ASN A 112 -0.81 9.34 -8.14
CA ASN A 112 -1.13 10.68 -7.65
C ASN A 112 -2.61 10.85 -7.34
N LYS A 113 -3.50 10.24 -8.14
CA LYS A 113 -4.94 10.21 -7.87
C LYS A 113 -5.24 9.45 -6.57
N ALA A 114 -4.62 8.29 -6.36
CA ALA A 114 -4.72 7.54 -5.11
C ALA A 114 -4.19 8.36 -3.92
N LEU A 115 -3.07 9.07 -4.10
CA LEU A 115 -2.52 9.97 -3.09
C LEU A 115 -3.46 11.16 -2.78
N LYS A 116 -4.07 11.78 -3.81
CA LYS A 116 -5.03 12.89 -3.64
C LYS A 116 -6.36 12.42 -3.04
N ASN A 117 -6.84 11.24 -3.44
CA ASN A 117 -8.00 10.60 -2.82
C ASN A 117 -7.72 10.19 -1.37
N SER A 118 -6.45 9.94 -1.03
CA SER A 118 -6.03 9.80 0.37
C SER A 118 -6.05 11.15 1.12
N ASN A 119 -5.93 12.30 0.45
CA ASN A 119 -5.98 13.62 1.07
C ASN A 119 -7.41 14.16 1.32
N VAL A 120 -8.45 13.42 0.93
CA VAL A 120 -9.82 13.65 1.42
C VAL A 120 -9.85 13.12 2.87
N SER A 121 -9.46 13.97 3.82
CA SER A 121 -9.41 13.66 5.26
C SER A 121 -9.09 12.19 5.55
N LYS A 122 -7.81 11.77 5.49
CA LYS A 122 -7.40 10.41 5.89
C LYS A 122 -8.08 10.10 7.21
N VAL A 123 -9.10 9.26 7.18
CA VAL A 123 -9.69 8.73 8.40
C VAL A 123 -8.62 7.81 8.94
N ILE A 124 -7.77 8.34 9.81
CA ILE A 124 -6.72 7.57 10.46
C ILE A 124 -7.40 6.92 11.64
N HIS A 125 -7.83 5.68 11.44
CA HIS A 125 -8.35 4.87 12.51
C HIS A 125 -7.27 4.69 13.55
N ARG A 126 -7.62 4.79 14.83
CA ARG A 126 -6.70 4.43 15.90
C ARG A 126 -6.20 3.00 15.73
N ASP A 127 -4.97 2.76 16.17
CA ASP A 127 -4.46 1.40 16.24
C ASP A 127 -5.28 0.56 17.24
N GLU A 128 -5.48 -0.70 16.90
CA GLU A 128 -6.14 -1.69 17.75
C GLU A 128 -5.18 -2.84 18.08
N PHE A 129 -5.57 -3.69 19.03
CA PHE A 129 -4.73 -4.77 19.52
C PHE A 129 -5.53 -6.08 19.54
N VAL A 130 -4.88 -7.17 19.16
CA VAL A 130 -5.45 -8.52 19.25
C VAL A 130 -4.55 -9.36 20.15
N GLY A 131 -5.16 -10.09 21.08
CA GLY A 131 -4.48 -10.97 22.02
C GLY A 131 -4.21 -12.35 21.41
N CYS A 132 -2.99 -12.86 21.56
CA CYS A 132 -2.66 -14.22 21.15
C CYS A 132 -3.33 -15.25 22.08
N SER A 133 -4.13 -16.16 21.52
CA SER A 133 -4.78 -17.25 22.27
C SER A 133 -3.80 -18.17 23.00
N LYS A 134 -2.56 -18.31 22.51
CA LYS A 134 -1.53 -19.20 23.10
C LYS A 134 -0.75 -18.58 24.25
N CYS A 135 -0.34 -17.32 24.13
CA CYS A 135 0.56 -16.68 25.11
C CYS A 135 -0.03 -15.43 25.79
N GLY A 136 -1.23 -15.00 25.40
CA GLY A 136 -1.91 -13.82 25.94
C GLY A 136 -1.33 -12.47 25.49
N LYS A 137 -0.17 -12.45 24.82
CA LYS A 137 0.47 -11.20 24.38
C LYS A 137 -0.38 -10.45 23.37
N GLU A 138 -0.48 -9.13 23.51
CA GLU A 138 -1.18 -8.26 22.57
C GLU A 138 -0.29 -7.85 21.38
N ARG A 139 -0.84 -7.90 20.15
CA ARG A 139 -0.18 -7.44 18.93
C ARG A 139 -0.99 -6.34 18.25
N ARG A 140 -0.28 -5.29 17.81
CA ARG A 140 -0.87 -4.03 17.30
C ARG A 140 -1.24 -4.13 15.82
N PHE A 141 -2.41 -3.61 15.45
CA PHE A 141 -2.89 -3.43 14.08
C PHE A 141 -3.07 -1.93 13.78
N ARG A 142 -2.54 -1.45 12.64
CA ARG A 142 -2.49 -0.01 12.31
C ARG A 142 -3.71 0.53 11.57
N LEU A 143 -4.56 -0.30 10.98
CA LEU A 143 -5.86 0.10 10.40
C LEU A 143 -5.82 1.31 9.43
N ARG A 144 -4.73 1.52 8.68
CA ARG A 144 -4.52 2.67 7.77
C ARG A 144 -5.06 2.42 6.37
N SER A 145 -5.22 1.18 5.96
CA SER A 145 -5.80 0.79 4.68
C SER A 145 -6.98 -0.16 4.88
N ARG A 146 -7.81 -0.32 3.84
CA ARG A 146 -8.89 -1.30 3.85
C ARG A 146 -8.37 -2.73 4.09
N GLY A 147 -7.21 -3.08 3.52
CA GLY A 147 -6.56 -4.37 3.77
C GLY A 147 -6.12 -4.54 5.23
N GLU A 148 -5.50 -3.53 5.83
CA GLU A 148 -5.13 -3.55 7.25
C GLU A 148 -6.34 -3.66 8.17
N CYS A 149 -7.45 -2.99 7.82
CA CYS A 149 -8.71 -3.14 8.53
C CYS A 149 -9.23 -4.57 8.39
N ARG A 150 -9.21 -5.14 7.19
CA ARG A 150 -9.69 -6.51 6.96
C ARG A 150 -8.92 -7.53 7.79
N MET A 151 -7.60 -7.45 7.77
CA MET A 151 -6.73 -8.36 8.53
C MET A 151 -7.01 -8.33 10.04
N HIS A 152 -7.27 -7.15 10.59
CA HIS A 152 -7.69 -7.01 11.99
C HIS A 152 -9.06 -7.66 12.24
N HIS A 153 -10.02 -7.46 11.33
CA HIS A 153 -11.35 -8.08 11.44
C HIS A 153 -11.26 -9.61 11.41
N ASP A 154 -10.44 -10.18 10.52
CA ASP A 154 -10.22 -11.61 10.44
C ASP A 154 -9.55 -12.15 11.71
N ALA A 155 -8.56 -11.42 12.25
CA ALA A 155 -7.89 -11.78 13.49
C ALA A 155 -8.84 -11.77 14.71
N ILE A 156 -9.77 -10.82 14.80
CA ILE A 156 -10.80 -10.80 15.85
C ILE A 156 -11.83 -11.92 15.65
N ALA A 157 -12.15 -12.25 14.41
CA ALA A 157 -13.13 -13.28 14.08
C ALA A 157 -12.61 -14.70 14.31
N GLU A 158 -11.29 -14.91 14.33
CA GLU A 158 -10.63 -16.19 14.58
C GLU A 158 -10.37 -16.40 16.08
N PRO A 159 -11.11 -17.29 16.78
CA PRO A 159 -10.95 -17.50 18.22
C PRO A 159 -9.57 -18.05 18.60
N ASN A 160 -8.89 -18.74 17.68
CA ASN A 160 -7.59 -19.36 17.90
C ASN A 160 -6.43 -18.54 17.35
N TRP A 161 -6.63 -17.24 17.12
CA TRP A 161 -5.60 -16.37 16.56
C TRP A 161 -4.33 -16.38 17.44
N LYS A 162 -3.16 -16.55 16.82
CA LYS A 162 -1.86 -16.63 17.49
C LYS A 162 -0.87 -15.62 16.90
N CYS A 163 0.22 -15.36 17.62
CA CYS A 163 1.31 -14.51 17.13
C CYS A 163 1.81 -14.90 15.73
N CYS A 164 1.88 -16.21 15.43
CA CYS A 164 2.34 -16.70 14.13
C CYS A 164 1.38 -16.40 12.97
N ASP A 165 0.12 -16.07 13.29
CA ASP A 165 -0.91 -15.66 12.33
C ASP A 165 -0.88 -14.14 12.09
N TYR A 166 0.12 -13.43 12.65
CA TYR A 166 0.26 -12.00 12.46
C TYR A 166 0.64 -11.69 11.00
N PRO A 167 -0.13 -10.84 10.31
CA PRO A 167 -0.11 -10.81 8.85
C PRO A 167 1.00 -9.93 8.25
N PHE A 168 1.64 -9.07 9.06
CA PHE A 168 2.67 -8.16 8.56
C PHE A 168 4.08 -8.74 8.65
N ASN A 169 4.35 -9.47 9.73
CA ASN A 169 5.66 -10.06 10.03
C ASN A 169 5.44 -11.42 10.68
N LYS A 170 6.33 -12.37 10.46
CA LYS A 170 6.35 -13.60 11.24
C LYS A 170 6.80 -13.27 12.66
N ILE A 171 5.83 -13.22 13.59
CA ILE A 171 6.07 -12.98 15.01
C ILE A 171 5.82 -14.29 15.76
N THR A 172 6.68 -14.64 16.70
CA THR A 172 6.47 -15.84 17.53
C THR A 172 5.98 -15.50 18.94
N CYS A 173 5.72 -16.53 19.76
CA CYS A 173 5.28 -16.32 21.15
C CYS A 173 6.45 -15.93 22.07
N GLU A 174 7.67 -16.26 21.67
CA GLU A 174 8.92 -15.97 22.36
C GLU A 174 9.30 -14.50 22.22
N GLU A 175 8.85 -13.84 21.16
CA GLU A 175 9.06 -12.40 20.97
C GLU A 175 8.31 -11.56 22.01
N GLU A 176 9.01 -10.55 22.53
CA GLU A 176 8.51 -9.64 23.54
C GLU A 176 7.28 -8.86 23.08
N GLU A 177 6.44 -8.55 24.05
CA GLU A 177 5.27 -7.71 23.81
C GLU A 177 5.66 -6.24 23.74
N GLU A 178 4.88 -5.45 23.01
CA GLU A 178 5.02 -4.00 23.05
C GLU A 178 4.83 -3.47 24.49
N ARG A 179 5.83 -2.74 24.99
CA ARG A 179 5.77 -2.10 26.32
C ARG A 179 4.47 -1.30 26.49
N GLY A 180 3.80 -1.46 27.62
CA GLY A 180 2.52 -0.78 27.91
C GLY A 180 2.52 0.74 27.72
N SER A 181 3.62 1.43 28.06
CA SER A 181 3.76 2.88 27.83
C SER A 181 3.75 3.29 26.37
N ARG A 182 3.98 2.35 25.43
CA ARG A 182 3.90 2.60 23.98
C ARG A 182 2.49 2.37 23.42
N LYS A 183 1.67 1.54 24.08
CA LYS A 183 0.28 1.26 23.68
C LYS A 183 -0.63 2.48 23.69
N VAL A 184 -0.26 3.53 24.43
CA VAL A 184 -0.97 4.82 24.45
C VAL A 184 -0.88 5.56 23.10
N PHE A 185 0.18 5.31 22.32
CA PHE A 185 0.38 5.95 21.03
C PHE A 185 -0.36 5.19 19.94
N ARG A 186 -1.64 5.54 19.71
CA ARG A 186 -2.51 4.85 18.74
C ARG A 186 -2.61 5.53 17.37
N GLY A 187 -1.60 6.32 17.01
CA GLY A 187 -1.48 6.90 15.66
C GLY A 187 -2.38 8.11 15.38
N CYS A 188 -2.98 8.72 16.40
CA CYS A 188 -3.84 9.89 16.21
C CYS A 188 -3.02 11.11 15.75
N THR A 189 -3.47 11.77 14.67
CA THR A 189 -2.74 12.91 14.05
C THR A 189 -2.74 14.18 14.90
N ARG A 190 -3.73 14.31 15.80
CA ARG A 190 -3.90 15.50 16.63
C ARG A 190 -3.11 15.45 17.93
N SER A 191 -2.95 14.26 18.51
CA SER A 191 -2.19 14.07 19.75
C SER A 191 -1.69 12.63 19.86
N PRO A 192 -0.39 12.41 20.14
CA PRO A 192 0.15 11.07 20.36
C PRO A 192 -0.54 10.32 21.50
N SER A 193 -0.99 11.01 22.56
CA SER A 193 -1.66 10.42 23.72
C SER A 193 -3.19 10.47 23.65
N CYS A 194 -3.75 10.68 22.46
CA CYS A 194 -5.19 10.79 22.27
C CYS A 194 -5.93 9.52 22.73
N LYS A 195 -6.94 9.69 23.59
CA LYS A 195 -7.81 8.61 24.08
C LYS A 195 -9.00 8.31 23.16
N GLY A 196 -9.12 9.00 22.02
CA GLY A 196 -10.19 8.81 21.03
C GLY A 196 -10.95 10.09 20.71
N CYS A 197 -10.41 10.92 19.81
CA CYS A 197 -11.12 12.08 19.27
C CYS A 197 -11.95 11.71 18.04
N THR A 198 -12.79 12.64 17.57
CA THR A 198 -13.63 12.47 16.37
C THR A 198 -12.85 12.21 15.09
N SER A 199 -11.56 12.54 15.05
CA SER A 199 -10.68 12.23 13.92
C SER A 199 -10.03 10.83 14.00
N CYS A 200 -10.13 10.17 15.15
CA CYS A 200 -9.41 8.91 15.46
C CYS A 200 -10.36 7.73 15.73
N VAL A 201 -11.62 8.02 16.07
CA VAL A 201 -12.71 7.02 16.18
C VAL A 201 -13.47 6.95 14.86
N CYS A 202 -13.64 5.74 14.32
CA CYS A 202 -14.41 5.50 13.11
C CYS A 202 -15.87 5.20 13.47
N PHE A 203 -16.81 5.90 12.83
CA PHE A 203 -18.26 5.69 12.98
C PHE A 203 -18.88 4.94 11.79
N GLY A 204 -18.10 4.11 11.09
CA GLY A 204 -18.60 3.30 9.97
C GLY A 204 -18.23 3.80 8.58
N CYS A 205 -16.96 4.16 8.37
CA CYS A 205 -16.48 4.54 7.04
C CYS A 205 -16.35 3.32 6.09
N LYS A 206 -16.26 3.58 4.79
CA LYS A 206 -16.07 2.53 3.76
C LYS A 206 -14.74 1.76 3.89
N LEU A 207 -13.79 2.17 4.73
CA LEU A 207 -12.53 1.44 4.95
C LEU A 207 -12.67 0.28 5.96
N CYS A 208 -13.50 0.44 7.00
CA CYS A 208 -13.74 -0.58 8.03
C CYS A 208 -15.04 -1.36 7.84
N ARG A 209 -15.87 -0.98 6.87
CA ARG A 209 -17.13 -1.68 6.59
C ARG A 209 -16.90 -2.83 5.61
N PHE A 210 -17.22 -4.04 6.06
CA PHE A 210 -17.16 -5.26 5.26
C PHE A 210 -18.53 -5.95 5.36
N SER A 211 -19.22 -6.08 4.23
CA SER A 211 -20.55 -6.71 4.17
C SER A 211 -20.53 -8.20 4.49
N ASP A 212 -19.37 -8.82 4.33
CA ASP A 212 -19.07 -10.23 4.57
C ASP A 212 -18.40 -10.48 5.94
N CYS A 213 -18.30 -9.46 6.80
CA CYS A 213 -17.74 -9.59 8.14
C CYS A 213 -18.83 -9.57 9.22
N ASN A 214 -18.84 -10.60 10.07
CA ASN A 214 -19.83 -10.75 11.14
C ASN A 214 -19.35 -10.21 12.50
N CYS A 215 -18.26 -9.43 12.56
CA CYS A 215 -17.84 -8.85 13.82
C CYS A 215 -18.82 -7.77 14.30
N GLN A 216 -18.94 -7.59 15.61
CA GLN A 216 -19.87 -6.62 16.21
C GLN A 216 -19.71 -5.22 15.60
N THR A 217 -18.47 -4.77 15.38
CA THR A 217 -18.19 -3.46 14.77
C THR A 217 -18.75 -3.33 13.35
N CYS A 218 -18.63 -4.35 12.50
CA CYS A 218 -19.20 -4.32 11.15
C CYS A 218 -20.74 -4.41 11.16
N LEU A 219 -21.30 -5.19 12.08
CA LEU A 219 -22.75 -5.28 12.29
C LEU A 219 -23.31 -3.93 12.76
N ASP A 220 -22.67 -3.28 13.73
CA ASP A 220 -23.04 -1.96 14.23
C ASP A 220 -22.96 -0.91 13.12
N PHE A 221 -21.88 -0.91 12.32
CA PHE A 221 -21.73 0.02 11.19
C PHE A 221 -22.75 -0.22 10.08
N THR A 222 -23.15 -1.47 9.84
CA THR A 222 -24.11 -1.81 8.78
C THR A 222 -25.55 -1.55 9.23
N THR A 223 -25.86 -1.76 10.51
CA THR A 223 -27.19 -1.58 11.10
C THR A 223 -27.50 -0.11 11.38
N ASN A 224 -26.49 0.68 11.80
CA ASN A 224 -26.68 2.08 12.18
C ASN A 224 -26.42 3.10 11.06
N ALA A 225 -25.87 2.68 9.91
CA ALA A 225 -25.68 3.58 8.78
C ALA A 225 -26.97 3.68 7.96
N GLN A 226 -27.71 4.79 8.12
CA GLN A 226 -28.72 5.15 7.14
C GLN A 226 -28.08 5.33 5.75
N PRO A 227 -28.77 4.97 4.66
CA PRO A 227 -28.25 5.19 3.31
C PRO A 227 -28.06 6.71 3.10
N ILE A 228 -26.85 7.11 2.71
CA ILE A 228 -26.60 8.44 2.11
C ILE A 228 -26.73 8.28 0.61
#